data_AF-A0A2E8KIJ0-F1
#
_entry.id   AF-A0A2E8KIJ0-F1
#
_cell.length_a   1.000
_cell.length_b   1.000
_cell.length_c   1.000
_cell.angle_alpha   90.00
_cell.angle_beta   90.00
_cell.angle_gamma   90.00
#
_symmetry.space_group_name_H-M   'P 1'
#
loop_
_entity.id
_entity.type
_entity.pdbx_description
1 polymer ?
#
loop_
_entity_poly.entity_id
_entity_poly.type
_entity_poly.pdbx_seq_one_letter_code
_entity_poly.pdbx_strand_id
1 'polypeptide(L)' 'WKLLRHERGKARNVVVEQELANTTVPKYQLFNLEADPAEKNNVYETATEKAQTLTAQLQKAIDDGRTRPIAP' A
#
# COMPACT_ATOMS: atom_id res chain seq x y z
N TRP A 1 3.41 16.60 -8.02
CA TRP A 1 3.15 15.36 -8.77
C TRP A 1 4.33 15.05 -9.68
N LYS A 2 4.83 13.81 -9.76
CA LYS A 2 5.92 13.40 -10.66
C LYS A 2 5.55 12.10 -11.37
N LEU A 3 5.64 12.07 -12.70
CA LEU A 3 5.35 10.91 -13.54
C LEU A 3 6.65 10.44 -14.22
N LEU A 4 6.99 9.16 -14.08
CA LEU A 4 8.14 8.53 -14.74
C LEU A 4 7.65 7.29 -15.49
N ARG A 5 8.03 7.15 -16.76
CA ARG A 5 7.73 5.99 -17.61
C ARG A 5 9.04 5.39 -18.12
N HIS A 6 9.27 4.11 -17.84
CA HIS A 6 10.43 3.37 -18.33
C HIS A 6 9.99 2.38 -19.43
N GLU A 7 10.19 2.77 -20.69
CA GLU A 7 9.75 2.00 -21.87
C GLU A 7 10.46 0.64 -22.03
N ARG A 8 11.72 0.54 -21.58
CA ARG A 8 12.51 -0.72 -21.60
C ARG A 8 12.48 -1.49 -20.28
N GLY A 9 11.60 -1.11 -19.35
CA GLY A 9 11.41 -1.82 -18.08
C GLY A 9 12.63 -1.81 -17.14
N LYS A 10 13.57 -0.88 -17.29
CA LYS A 10 14.76 -0.79 -16.40
C LYS A 10 14.84 0.57 -15.71
N ALA A 11 14.72 0.55 -14.39
CA ALA A 11 15.20 1.59 -13.49
C ALA A 11 16.30 0.95 -12.64
N ARG A 12 17.42 1.66 -12.41
CA ARG A 12 18.46 1.20 -11.48
C ARG A 12 18.10 1.71 -10.09
N ASN A 13 18.10 0.83 -9.08
CA ASN A 13 18.05 1.24 -7.69
C ASN A 13 19.25 2.16 -7.39
N VAL A 14 19.00 3.34 -6.80
CA VAL A 14 20.05 4.32 -6.47
C VAL A 14 20.70 4.02 -5.11
N VAL A 15 20.11 3.15 -4.28
CA VAL A 15 20.71 2.70 -3.02
C VAL A 15 20.41 1.20 -2.84
N VAL A 16 21.45 0.37 -2.83
CA VAL A 16 21.38 -1.10 -2.68
C VAL A 16 22.46 -1.51 -1.67
N GLU A 17 22.14 -1.44 -0.38
CA GLU A 17 23.00 -1.96 0.70
C GLU A 17 22.31 -3.02 1.57
N GLN A 18 21.09 -3.45 1.22
CA GLN A 18 20.41 -4.55 1.92
C GLN A 18 19.92 -5.60 0.91
N GLU A 19 20.27 -6.85 1.16
CA GLU A 19 19.68 -8.00 0.48
C GLU A 19 18.17 -8.00 0.70
N LEU A 20 17.43 -8.33 -0.35
CA LEU A 20 15.97 -8.34 -0.35
C LEU A 20 15.47 -9.43 0.61
N ALA A 21 15.18 -9.05 1.86
CA ALA A 21 14.65 -9.96 2.86
C ALA A 21 13.12 -9.88 2.90
N ASN A 22 12.44 -11.02 2.78
CA ASN A 22 11.01 -11.10 3.04
C ASN A 22 10.78 -11.01 4.54
N THR A 23 10.03 -10.00 4.98
CA THR A 23 9.59 -9.86 6.37
C THR A 23 8.13 -10.26 6.49
N THR A 24 7.81 -11.03 7.52
CA THR A 24 6.41 -11.40 7.82
C THR A 24 5.67 -10.16 8.29
N VAL A 25 4.59 -9.79 7.61
CA VAL A 25 3.75 -8.64 7.95
C VAL A 25 2.31 -9.09 8.26
N PRO A 26 1.58 -8.37 9.11
CA PRO A 26 0.15 -8.59 9.33
C PRO A 26 -0.65 -8.51 8.03
N LYS A 27 -1.73 -9.30 7.95
CA LYS A 27 -2.62 -9.34 6.77
C LYS A 27 -3.24 -7.98 6.44
N TYR A 28 -3.52 -7.17 7.46
CA TYR A 28 -4.05 -5.82 7.32
C TYR A 28 -3.21 -4.84 8.12
N GLN A 29 -2.94 -3.70 7.52
CA GLN A 29 -2.26 -2.58 8.15
C GLN A 29 -3.05 -1.31 7.82
N LEU A 30 -3.19 -0.43 8.80
CA LEU A 30 -3.85 0.86 8.63
C LEU A 30 -2.89 1.95 9.07
N PHE A 31 -2.71 2.95 8.22
CA PHE A 31 -1.83 4.09 8.47
C PHE A 31 -2.63 5.38 8.36
N ASN A 32 -2.37 6.32 9.26
CA ASN A 32 -2.89 7.68 9.13
C ASN A 32 -1.86 8.53 8.38
N LEU A 33 -2.02 8.72 7.08
CA LEU A 33 -1.05 9.43 6.24
C LEU A 33 -0.86 10.91 6.62
N GLU A 34 -1.83 11.53 7.29
CA GLU A 34 -1.68 12.92 7.76
C GLU A 34 -0.70 13.02 8.93
N ALA A 35 -0.73 12.04 9.83
CA ALA A 35 0.14 11.99 11.02
C ALA A 35 1.42 11.16 10.80
N ASP A 36 1.37 10.22 9.87
CA ASP A 36 2.42 9.25 9.58
C ASP A 36 2.58 9.05 8.05
N PRO A 37 3.12 10.06 7.35
CA PRO A 37 3.33 9.99 5.90
C PRO A 37 4.40 8.95 5.50
N ALA A 38 5.16 8.42 6.46
CA ALA A 38 6.16 7.39 6.24
C ALA A 38 5.65 5.97 6.53
N GLU A 39 4.36 5.81 6.86
CA GLU A 39 3.69 4.51 7.06
C GLU A 39 4.42 3.58 8.05
N LYS A 40 4.92 4.15 9.15
CA LYS A 40 5.69 3.42 10.17
C LYS A 40 4.82 2.83 11.27
N ASN A 41 3.64 3.41 11.51
CA ASN A 41 2.80 3.14 12.66
C ASN A 41 1.49 2.49 12.22
N ASN A 42 1.44 1.16 12.33
CA ASN A 42 0.21 0.43 12.08
C ASN A 42 -0.81 0.66 13.21
N VAL A 43 -1.95 1.27 12.89
CA VAL A 43 -3.07 1.56 13.83
C VAL A 43 -4.29 0.66 13.60
N TYR A 44 -4.13 -0.45 12.89
CA TYR A 44 -5.25 -1.33 12.53
C TYR A 44 -6.00 -1.88 13.76
N GLU A 45 -5.28 -2.26 14.82
CA GLU A 45 -5.89 -2.83 16.02
C GLU A 45 -6.66 -1.80 16.87
N THR A 46 -6.24 -0.53 16.83
CA THR A 46 -6.81 0.54 17.67
C THR A 46 -7.94 1.30 16.98
N ALA A 47 -7.96 1.36 15.65
CA ALA A 47 -8.95 2.09 14.88
C ALA A 47 -10.09 1.18 14.38
N THR A 48 -10.79 0.50 15.29
CA THR A 48 -11.72 -0.61 15.00
C THR A 48 -12.79 -0.27 13.93
N GLU A 49 -13.44 0.89 14.02
CA GLU A 49 -14.50 1.27 13.07
C GLU A 49 -13.95 1.57 11.65
N LYS A 50 -12.86 2.34 11.57
CA LYS A 50 -12.19 2.65 10.29
C LYS A 50 -11.59 1.39 9.67
N ALA A 51 -10.97 0.54 10.49
CA ALA A 51 -10.40 -0.73 10.07
C ALA A 51 -11.47 -1.64 9.47
N GLN A 52 -12.63 -1.81 10.11
CA GLN A 52 -13.74 -2.61 9.59
C GLN A 52 -14.27 -2.05 8.27
N THR A 53 -14.53 -0.75 8.22
CA THR A 53 -15.07 -0.08 7.02
C THR A 53 -14.13 -0.24 5.82
N LEU A 54 -12.85 0.06 6.00
CA LEU A 54 -11.85 -0.04 4.92
C LEU A 54 -11.59 -1.49 4.52
N THR A 55 -11.60 -2.43 5.47
CA THR A 55 -11.46 -3.87 5.17
C THR A 55 -12.63 -4.36 4.31
N ALA A 56 -13.87 -3.95 4.63
CA ALA A 56 -15.05 -4.31 3.85
C ALA A 56 -15.01 -3.71 2.44
N GLN A 57 -14.61 -2.44 2.32
CA GLN A 57 -14.46 -1.78 1.01
C GLN A 57 -13.37 -2.45 0.16
N LEU A 58 -12.23 -2.80 0.77
CA LEU A 58 -11.15 -3.50 0.08
C LEU A 58 -11.61 -4.89 -0.40
N GLN A 59 -12.27 -5.66 0.46
CA GLN A 59 -12.79 -6.98 0.11
C GLN A 59 -13.78 -6.88 -1.04
N LYS A 60 -14.71 -5.92 -0.98
CA LYS A 60 -15.65 -5.66 -2.08
C LYS A 60 -14.94 -5.32 -3.39
N ALA A 61 -13.90 -4.48 -3.37
CA ALA A 61 -13.15 -4.13 -4.58
C ALA A 61 -12.43 -5.33 -5.21
N ILE A 62 -11.94 -6.26 -4.37
CA ILE A 62 -11.36 -7.54 -4.80
C ILE A 62 -12.44 -8.42 -5.43
N ASP A 63 -13.58 -8.58 -4.77
CA ASP A 63 -14.70 -9.42 -5.23
C ASP A 63 -15.29 -8.90 -6.56
N ASP A 64 -15.39 -7.57 -6.69
CA ASP A 64 -15.86 -6.90 -7.91
C ASP A 64 -14.84 -7.00 -9.08
N GLY A 65 -13.68 -7.64 -8.88
CA GLY A 65 -12.62 -7.81 -9.89
C GLY A 65 -11.96 -6.51 -10.33
N ARG A 66 -12.22 -5.40 -9.63
CA ARG A 66 -11.74 -4.04 -9.95
C ARG A 66 -10.57 -3.68 -9.07
N THR A 67 -9.39 -4.20 -9.40
CA THR A 67 -8.13 -3.82 -8.74
C THR A 67 -7.41 -2.68 -9.44
N ARG A 68 -7.92 -2.19 -10.57
CA ARG A 68 -7.33 -1.08 -11.33
C ARG A 68 -8.40 -0.02 -11.64
N PRO A 69 -8.19 1.25 -11.27
CA PRO A 69 -9.01 2.33 -11.81
C PRO A 69 -8.80 2.38 -13.33
N ILE A 70 -9.90 2.43 -14.08
CA ILE A 70 -9.88 2.90 -15.47
C ILE A 70 -9.48 4.38 -15.39
N ALA A 71 -8.27 4.71 -15.82
CA ALA A 71 -7.92 6.10 -16.05
C ALA A 71 -8.81 6.63 -17.19
N PRO A 72 -9.37 7.86 -17.06
CA PRO A 72 -10.13 8.50 -18.13
C PRO A 72 -9.24 8.82 -19.34
#